data_AF-A0A7K4CI04-F1
#
_entry.id   AF-A0A7K4CI04-F1
#
_cell.length_a   1.000
_cell.length_b   1.000
_cell.length_c   1.000
_cell.angle_alpha   90.00
_cell.angle_beta   90.00
_cell.angle_gamma   90.00
#
_symmetry.space_group_name_H-M   'P 1'
#
loop_
_entity.id
_entity.type
_entity.pdbx_description
1 polymer ?
#
loop_
_entity_poly.entity_id
_entity_poly.type
_entity_poly.pdbx_seq_one_letter_code
_entity_poly.pdbx_strand_id
1 'polypeptide(L)'
;MLDITDLGDSLLYVESDRWHCDFGHGRPVMLGLVFEAVDLGEIDGHSFVIDASLVPQPECLNEEVLEQAKAECALTRREMIRYVYECYGGVPVNIDALQPVKSSCGFSSFVADSSIGSLKDESGEEMEVRRFENLEDAMHFAREFYAANAHVLFEFIDFVLDRPLRSGGTGWDKIRLITKK
;
A
#
# COMPACT_ATOMS: atom_id res chain seq x y z
N MET A 1 -0.44 3.40 17.50
CA MET A 1 0.56 4.44 17.15
C MET A 1 0.92 4.22 15.69
N LEU A 2 1.15 5.28 14.91
CA LEU A 2 1.51 5.10 13.50
C LEU A 2 3.03 4.95 13.42
N ASP A 3 3.51 3.82 12.90
CA ASP A 3 4.92 3.55 12.70
C ASP A 3 5.23 3.58 11.20
N ILE A 4 6.26 4.33 10.83
CA ILE A 4 6.68 4.53 9.44
C ILE A 4 8.11 4.03 9.30
N THR A 5 8.34 3.16 8.32
CA THR A 5 9.64 2.53 8.06
C THR A 5 10.00 2.63 6.58
N ASP A 6 11.19 3.17 6.29
CA ASP A 6 11.75 3.16 4.93
C ASP A 6 12.25 1.75 4.57
N LEU A 7 11.72 1.18 3.48
CA LEU A 7 12.13 -0.13 2.98
C LEU A 7 13.20 -0.04 1.88
N GLY A 8 13.27 1.11 1.21
CA GLY A 8 14.22 1.45 0.16
C GLY A 8 13.95 2.86 -0.37
N ASP A 9 14.60 3.24 -1.45
CA ASP A 9 14.51 4.60 -2.00
C ASP A 9 13.10 4.94 -2.53
N SER A 10 12.38 3.94 -3.05
CA SER A 10 11.02 4.07 -3.59
C SER A 10 9.96 3.33 -2.80
N LEU A 11 10.28 2.83 -1.60
CA LEU A 11 9.37 1.99 -0.82
C LEU A 11 9.26 2.48 0.62
N LEU A 12 8.02 2.78 1.03
CA LEU A 12 7.66 3.22 2.38
C LEU A 12 6.66 2.22 2.98
N TYR A 13 6.92 1.78 4.20
CA TYR A 13 5.99 0.96 4.95
C TYR A 13 5.37 1.74 6.10
N VAL A 14 4.08 1.55 6.31
CA VAL A 14 3.33 2.18 7.39
C VAL A 14 2.45 1.15 8.08
N GLU A 15 2.43 1.16 9.40
CA GLU A 15 1.60 0.25 10.19
C GLU A 15 1.02 0.92 11.43
N SER A 16 0.04 0.24 12.02
CA SER A 16 -0.57 0.63 13.28
C SER A 16 -1.05 -0.61 14.02
N ASP A 17 -1.00 -0.56 15.34
CA ASP A 17 -1.54 -1.56 16.27
C ASP A 17 -3.07 -1.71 16.20
N ARG A 18 -3.75 -0.80 15.49
CA ARG A 18 -5.21 -0.82 15.28
C ARG A 18 -5.61 -1.38 13.91
N TRP A 19 -4.65 -1.62 13.03
CA TRP A 19 -4.92 -2.02 11.66
C TRP A 19 -4.91 -3.54 11.57
N HIS A 20 -6.10 -4.12 11.46
CA HIS A 20 -6.26 -5.57 11.38
C HIS A 20 -7.47 -5.95 10.54
N CYS A 21 -7.50 -7.20 10.08
CA CYS A 21 -8.69 -7.85 9.55
C CYS A 21 -8.99 -9.13 10.34
N ASP A 22 -10.25 -9.55 10.36
CA ASP A 22 -10.70 -10.75 11.05
C ASP A 22 -11.32 -11.74 10.05
N PHE A 23 -10.85 -12.99 10.07
CA PHE A 23 -11.43 -14.06 9.27
C PHE A 23 -12.70 -14.67 9.88
N GLY A 24 -13.16 -14.14 11.01
CA GLY A 24 -14.28 -14.65 11.82
C GLY A 24 -13.90 -15.85 12.68
N HIS A 25 -12.62 -16.25 12.69
CA HIS A 25 -12.06 -17.33 13.48
C HIS A 25 -10.57 -17.10 13.69
N GLY A 26 -10.06 -17.53 14.85
CA GLY A 26 -8.65 -17.38 15.19
C GLY A 26 -8.29 -16.01 15.76
N ARG A 27 -7.03 -15.62 15.62
CA ARG A 27 -6.57 -14.28 16.02
C ARG A 27 -6.68 -13.31 14.84
N PRO A 28 -7.01 -12.03 15.08
CA PRO A 28 -6.95 -11.02 14.03
C PRO A 28 -5.58 -10.98 13.36
N VAL A 29 -5.58 -10.77 12.05
CA VAL A 29 -4.35 -10.56 11.28
C VAL A 29 -4.07 -9.08 11.27
N MET A 30 -2.92 -8.70 11.84
CA MET A 30 -2.42 -7.34 11.80
C MET A 30 -1.93 -7.01 10.39
N LEU A 31 -2.25 -5.81 9.93
CA LEU A 31 -1.98 -5.33 8.58
C LEU A 31 -1.12 -4.06 8.61
N GLY A 32 -0.42 -3.83 7.51
CA GLY A 32 0.23 -2.57 7.19
C GLY A 32 0.05 -2.21 5.71
N LEU A 33 0.57 -1.06 5.34
CA LEU A 33 0.54 -0.53 3.98
C LEU A 33 1.96 -0.35 3.47
N VAL A 34 2.20 -0.81 2.26
CA VAL A 34 3.37 -0.44 1.47
C VAL A 34 2.93 0.61 0.47
N PHE A 35 3.67 1.72 0.42
CA PHE A 35 3.62 2.70 -0.66
C PHE A 35 4.86 2.52 -1.52
N GLU A 36 4.65 2.35 -2.82
CA GLU A 36 5.69 2.27 -3.83
C GLU A 36 5.58 3.43 -4.79
N ALA A 37 6.67 4.17 -4.96
CA ALA A 37 6.78 5.13 -6.05
C ALA A 37 7.18 4.43 -7.34
N VAL A 38 6.27 4.44 -8.31
CA VAL A 38 6.41 3.78 -9.61
C VAL A 38 6.68 4.84 -10.67
N ASP A 39 7.78 4.66 -11.41
CA ASP A 39 8.10 5.48 -12.59
C ASP A 39 7.34 4.95 -13.82
N LEU A 40 6.45 5.78 -14.37
CA LEU A 40 5.66 5.51 -15.56
C LEU A 40 6.36 5.97 -16.86
N GLY A 41 7.56 6.54 -16.76
CA GLY A 41 8.18 7.32 -17.83
C GLY A 41 7.60 8.73 -17.93
N GLU A 42 8.28 9.62 -18.65
CA GLU A 42 7.87 11.03 -18.78
C GLU A 42 6.53 11.16 -19.55
N ILE A 43 5.44 11.46 -18.82
CA ILE A 43 4.14 11.83 -19.38
C ILE A 43 3.78 13.21 -18.85
N ASP A 44 3.84 14.23 -19.71
CA ASP A 44 3.53 15.63 -19.37
C ASP A 44 4.31 16.17 -18.16
N GLY A 45 5.61 15.85 -18.06
CA GLY A 45 6.51 16.32 -17.00
C GLY A 45 6.33 15.62 -15.64
N HIS A 46 5.38 14.68 -15.53
CA HIS A 46 5.19 13.89 -14.31
C HIS A 46 5.47 12.41 -14.61
N SER A 47 6.44 11.86 -13.89
CA SER A 47 6.92 10.49 -14.12
C SER A 47 6.48 9.51 -13.04
N PHE A 48 6.15 9.99 -11.83
CA PHE A 48 5.95 9.10 -10.69
C PHE A 48 4.49 9.04 -10.24
N VAL A 49 4.04 7.86 -9.85
CA VAL A 49 2.77 7.64 -9.11
C VAL A 49 3.05 6.85 -7.84
N ILE A 50 2.13 6.91 -6.87
CA ILE A 50 2.21 6.08 -5.67
C ILE A 50 1.20 4.94 -5.77
N ASP A 51 1.72 3.72 -5.84
CA ASP A 51 0.92 2.51 -5.66
C ASP A 51 0.87 2.15 -4.17
N ALA A 52 -0.33 1.78 -3.70
CA ALA A 52 -0.55 1.38 -2.31
C ALA A 52 -1.02 -0.07 -2.24
N SER A 53 -0.43 -0.82 -1.31
CA SER A 53 -0.71 -2.25 -1.14
C SER A 53 -0.81 -2.62 0.33
N LEU A 54 -1.90 -3.30 0.70
CA LEU A 54 -2.05 -3.91 2.01
C LEU A 54 -1.22 -5.19 2.09
N VAL A 55 -0.46 -5.31 3.17
CA VAL A 55 0.33 -6.51 3.48
C VAL A 55 0.15 -6.91 4.94
N PRO A 56 0.20 -8.20 5.30
CA PRO A 56 0.24 -8.62 6.69
C PRO A 56 1.51 -8.14 7.38
N GLN A 57 1.41 -7.84 8.67
CA GLN A 57 2.59 -7.60 9.49
C GLN A 57 3.41 -8.91 9.62
N PRO A 58 4.75 -8.83 9.68
CA PRO A 58 5.64 -9.98 9.80
C PRO A 58 5.25 -11.02 10.86
N GLU A 59 4.69 -10.54 11.97
CA GLU A 59 4.29 -11.35 13.11
C GLU A 59 3.12 -12.31 12.79
N CYS A 60 2.34 -11.99 11.75
CA CYS A 60 1.20 -12.76 11.27
C CYS A 60 1.54 -13.75 10.15
N LEU A 61 2.75 -13.71 9.59
CA LEU A 61 3.15 -14.55 8.46
C LEU A 61 3.27 -16.03 8.86
N ASN A 62 2.89 -16.93 7.95
CA ASN A 62 3.06 -18.36 8.17
C ASN A 62 4.54 -18.79 8.15
N GLU A 63 4.82 -19.98 8.68
CA GLU A 63 6.20 -20.48 8.83
C GLU A 63 6.91 -20.67 7.48
N GLU A 64 6.18 -21.11 6.45
CA GLU A 64 6.72 -21.30 5.11
C GLU A 64 7.28 -20.00 4.51
N VAL A 65 6.51 -18.91 4.59
CA VAL A 65 6.94 -17.58 4.13
C VAL A 65 8.15 -17.10 4.93
N LEU A 66 8.16 -17.31 6.26
CA LEU A 66 9.28 -16.92 7.12
C LEU A 66 10.55 -17.70 6.81
N GLU A 67 10.44 -18.98 6.48
CA GLU A 67 11.58 -19.82 6.08
C GLU A 67 12.14 -19.41 4.72
N GLN A 68 11.26 -19.14 3.74
CA GLN A 68 11.65 -18.66 2.40
C GLN A 68 12.36 -17.30 2.50
N ALA A 69 11.83 -16.36 3.28
CA ALA A 69 12.46 -15.07 3.53
C ALA A 69 13.88 -15.20 4.12
N LYS A 70 14.05 -16.09 5.11
CA LYS A 70 15.37 -16.34 5.74
C LYS A 70 16.36 -16.97 4.76
N ALA A 71 15.89 -17.87 3.88
CA ALA A 71 16.73 -18.48 2.85
C ALA A 71 17.28 -17.42 1.87
N GLU A 72 16.48 -16.40 1.58
CA GLU A 72 16.85 -15.23 0.76
C GLU A 72 17.54 -14.12 1.58
N CYS A 73 18.03 -14.44 2.79
CA CYS A 73 18.77 -13.54 3.67
C CYS A 73 17.98 -12.31 4.19
N ALA A 74 16.64 -12.35 4.20
CA ALA A 74 15.82 -11.34 4.87
C ALA A 74 15.78 -11.62 6.38
N LEU A 75 16.76 -11.08 7.12
CA LEU A 75 16.99 -11.41 8.54
C LEU A 75 16.38 -10.36 9.49
N THR A 76 16.18 -9.14 9.01
CA THR A 76 15.54 -8.06 9.77
C THR A 76 14.05 -7.95 9.46
N ARG A 77 13.28 -7.35 10.37
CA ARG A 77 11.85 -7.08 10.16
C ARG A 77 11.62 -6.27 8.88
N ARG A 78 12.45 -5.25 8.64
CA ARG A 78 12.42 -4.39 7.45
C ARG A 78 12.62 -5.20 6.16
N GLU A 79 13.64 -6.05 6.13
CA GLU A 79 13.91 -6.92 4.96
C GLU A 79 12.79 -7.93 4.75
N MET A 80 12.19 -8.43 5.82
CA MET A 80 11.08 -9.38 5.73
C MET A 80 9.81 -8.74 5.15
N ILE A 81 9.48 -7.51 5.56
CA ILE A 81 8.36 -6.75 4.97
C ILE A 81 8.61 -6.54 3.48
N ARG A 82 9.81 -6.08 3.13
CA ARG A 82 10.22 -5.88 1.74
C ARG A 82 10.13 -7.17 0.92
N TYR A 83 10.67 -8.27 1.45
CA TYR A 83 10.63 -9.59 0.80
C TYR A 83 9.20 -10.04 0.53
N VAL A 84 8.31 -9.93 1.53
CA VAL A 84 6.91 -10.33 1.37
C VAL A 84 6.24 -9.51 0.26
N TYR A 85 6.47 -8.19 0.27
CA TYR A 85 5.95 -7.30 -0.76
C TYR A 85 6.49 -7.66 -2.16
N GLU A 86 7.79 -7.81 -2.32
CA GLU A 86 8.41 -8.07 -3.63
C GLU A 86 8.07 -9.47 -4.18
N CYS A 87 7.95 -10.50 -3.33
CA CYS A 87 7.74 -11.89 -3.77
C CYS A 87 6.27 -12.31 -3.84
N TYR A 88 5.40 -11.79 -2.96
CA TYR A 88 3.99 -12.16 -2.91
C TYR A 88 3.06 -11.00 -3.31
N GLY A 89 3.58 -9.78 -3.36
CA GLY A 89 2.79 -8.56 -3.53
C GLY A 89 1.91 -8.26 -2.31
N GLY A 90 1.06 -7.26 -2.44
CA GLY A 90 -0.02 -6.99 -1.49
C GLY A 90 -1.40 -7.04 -2.13
N VAL A 91 -2.41 -6.72 -1.34
CA VAL A 91 -3.74 -6.41 -1.86
C VAL A 91 -3.74 -4.95 -2.31
N PRO A 92 -3.84 -4.66 -3.62
CA PRO A 92 -3.76 -3.29 -4.12
C PRO A 92 -4.95 -2.46 -3.64
N VAL A 93 -4.68 -1.22 -3.26
CA VAL A 93 -5.71 -0.27 -2.82
C VAL A 93 -5.54 1.07 -3.53
N ASN A 94 -6.65 1.66 -3.96
CA ASN A 94 -6.62 3.02 -4.47
C ASN A 94 -6.61 3.99 -3.28
N ILE A 95 -5.41 4.41 -2.85
CA ILE A 95 -5.23 5.34 -1.74
C ILE A 95 -5.70 6.76 -2.11
N ASP A 96 -5.67 7.12 -3.39
CA ASP A 96 -6.18 8.41 -3.87
C ASP A 96 -7.69 8.53 -3.74
N ALA A 97 -8.44 7.43 -3.71
CA ALA A 97 -9.88 7.46 -3.44
C ALA A 97 -10.23 7.96 -2.02
N LEU A 98 -9.26 8.03 -1.10
CA LEU A 98 -9.45 8.50 0.27
C LEU A 98 -9.43 10.04 0.39
N GLN A 99 -9.59 10.79 -0.71
CA GLN A 99 -9.57 12.26 -0.63
C GLN A 99 -10.66 12.78 0.32
N PRO A 100 -10.32 13.68 1.25
CA PRO A 100 -11.33 14.37 2.03
C PRO A 100 -12.27 15.13 1.09
N VAL A 101 -13.58 15.11 1.40
CA VAL A 101 -14.70 15.73 0.65
C VAL A 101 -14.55 17.27 0.44
N LYS A 102 -13.45 17.88 0.89
CA LYS A 102 -13.17 19.34 0.78
C LYS A 102 -11.73 19.69 0.42
N SER A 103 -11.04 18.91 -0.41
CA SER A 103 -9.65 19.21 -0.80
C SER A 103 -9.51 19.94 -2.15
N SER A 104 -10.62 20.33 -2.79
CA SER A 104 -10.53 21.03 -4.10
C SER A 104 -10.13 22.51 -4.02
N CYS A 105 -10.04 23.13 -2.84
CA CYS A 105 -9.63 24.54 -2.70
C CYS A 105 -9.02 24.78 -1.30
N GLY A 106 -7.69 24.71 -1.12
CA GLY A 106 -7.05 25.33 0.06
C GLY A 106 -5.87 24.63 0.75
N PHE A 107 -5.40 23.46 0.30
CA PHE A 107 -4.15 22.86 0.82
C PHE A 107 -2.90 23.36 0.03
N SER A 108 -2.86 24.66 -0.23
CA SER A 108 -1.99 25.31 -1.24
C SER A 108 -0.48 25.31 -0.99
N SER A 109 0.04 24.59 0.01
CA SER A 109 1.50 24.42 0.19
C SER A 109 2.00 23.00 -0.06
N PHE A 110 1.12 22.00 -0.15
CA PHE A 110 1.47 20.60 -0.48
C PHE A 110 1.11 20.21 -1.92
N VAL A 111 0.40 21.08 -2.65
CA VAL A 111 -0.21 20.80 -3.96
C VAL A 111 0.62 21.39 -5.11
N ALA A 112 1.82 21.93 -4.85
CA ALA A 112 2.52 22.77 -5.82
C ALA A 112 2.93 22.01 -7.11
N ASP A 113 3.34 20.74 -7.03
CA ASP A 113 3.91 20.02 -8.18
C ASP A 113 3.31 18.61 -8.36
N SER A 114 1.98 18.49 -8.22
CA SER A 114 1.28 17.23 -8.51
C SER A 114 0.07 17.46 -9.41
N SER A 115 -0.14 16.57 -10.37
CA SER A 115 -1.32 16.57 -11.24
C SER A 115 -2.20 15.37 -10.95
N ILE A 116 -3.52 15.57 -10.95
CA ILE A 116 -4.49 14.47 -10.90
C ILE A 116 -4.87 14.16 -12.35
N GLY A 117 -4.58 12.95 -12.78
CA GLY A 117 -4.95 12.45 -14.09
C GLY A 117 -5.73 11.15 -13.96
N SER A 118 -6.51 10.80 -15.00
CA SER A 118 -7.04 9.45 -15.13
C SER A 118 -5.96 8.55 -15.72
N LEU A 119 -5.75 7.40 -15.09
CA LEU A 119 -4.95 6.32 -15.64
C LEU A 119 -5.91 5.16 -15.90
N LYS A 120 -5.93 4.70 -17.15
CA LYS A 120 -6.68 3.50 -17.50
C LYS A 120 -5.90 2.32 -16.99
N ASP A 121 -6.51 1.62 -16.06
CA ASP A 121 -6.02 0.35 -15.63
C ASP A 121 -6.13 -0.67 -16.80
N GLU A 122 -5.45 -1.80 -16.73
CA GLU A 122 -5.47 -2.79 -17.82
C GLU A 122 -6.86 -3.43 -18.07
N SER A 123 -7.81 -3.27 -17.14
CA SER A 123 -9.23 -3.63 -17.31
C SER A 123 -10.02 -2.57 -18.09
N GLY A 124 -9.41 -1.42 -18.36
CA GLY A 124 -10.03 -0.28 -19.02
C GLY A 124 -10.83 0.63 -18.08
N GLU A 125 -10.79 0.38 -16.77
CA GLU A 125 -11.38 1.29 -15.77
C GLU A 125 -10.46 2.50 -15.59
N GLU A 126 -11.05 3.69 -15.63
CA GLU A 126 -10.32 4.92 -15.34
C GLU A 126 -10.22 5.12 -13.84
N MET A 127 -8.99 5.14 -13.34
CA MET A 127 -8.67 5.45 -11.96
C MET A 127 -8.03 6.83 -11.89
N GLU A 128 -8.56 7.69 -11.03
CA GLU A 128 -7.85 8.93 -10.70
C GLU A 128 -6.61 8.59 -9.90
N VAL A 129 -5.45 9.03 -10.39
CA VAL A 129 -4.16 8.87 -9.75
C VAL A 129 -3.45 10.20 -9.67
N ARG A 130 -2.81 10.46 -8.53
CA ARG A 130 -1.90 11.60 -8.39
C ARG A 130 -0.55 11.25 -8.99
N ARG A 131 -0.05 12.15 -9.85
CA ARG A 131 1.27 12.07 -10.47
C ARG A 131 2.19 13.12 -9.88
N PHE A 132 3.48 12.81 -9.84
CA PHE A 132 4.55 13.62 -9.27
C PHE A 132 5.69 13.76 -10.27
N GLU A 133 6.38 14.91 -10.24
CA GLU A 133 7.52 15.17 -11.11
C GLU A 133 8.73 14.29 -10.77
N ASN A 134 8.99 14.06 -9.49
CA ASN A 134 10.15 13.31 -9.04
C ASN A 134 9.83 12.36 -7.86
N LEU A 135 10.76 11.44 -7.62
CA LEU A 135 10.67 10.42 -6.57
C LEU A 135 10.58 11.03 -5.17
N GLU A 136 11.34 12.09 -4.89
CA GLU A 136 11.39 12.71 -3.57
C GLU A 136 10.02 13.30 -3.18
N ASP A 137 9.36 14.00 -4.11
CA ASP A 137 8.04 14.57 -3.90
C ASP A 137 6.97 13.49 -3.72
N ALA A 138 7.02 12.43 -4.53
CA ALA A 138 6.11 11.30 -4.41
C ALA A 138 6.21 10.64 -3.01
N MET A 139 7.44 10.35 -2.58
CA MET A 139 7.70 9.70 -1.28
C MET A 139 7.40 10.61 -0.09
N HIS A 140 7.72 11.90 -0.19
CA HIS A 140 7.37 12.89 0.81
C HIS A 140 5.83 13.01 0.95
N PHE A 141 5.11 13.05 -0.17
CA PHE A 141 3.65 13.10 -0.17
C PHE A 141 3.05 11.82 0.45
N ALA A 142 3.59 10.64 0.11
CA ALA A 142 3.12 9.38 0.69
C ALA A 142 3.29 9.35 2.22
N ARG A 143 4.43 9.85 2.72
CA ARG A 143 4.73 9.94 4.15
C ARG A 143 3.81 10.91 4.88
N GLU A 144 3.64 12.12 4.36
CA GLU A 144 2.94 13.18 5.09
C GLU A 144 1.42 13.10 4.93
N PHE A 145 0.95 12.69 3.75
CA PHE A 145 -0.48 12.69 3.42
C PHE A 145 -1.09 11.28 3.45
N TYR A 146 -0.57 10.34 2.66
CA TYR A 146 -1.20 9.02 2.58
C TYR A 146 -1.09 8.25 3.89
N ALA A 147 0.07 8.25 4.54
CA ALA A 147 0.24 7.60 5.85
C ALA A 147 -0.71 8.16 6.91
N ALA A 148 -0.92 9.49 6.93
CA ALA A 148 -1.82 10.14 7.88
C ALA A 148 -3.30 9.78 7.64
N ASN A 149 -3.71 9.63 6.38
CA ASN A 149 -5.10 9.33 6.00
C ASN A 149 -5.39 7.83 5.87
N ALA A 150 -4.37 6.97 5.91
CA ALA A 150 -4.50 5.53 5.77
C ALA A 150 -5.50 4.88 6.73
N HIS A 151 -5.72 5.45 7.92
CA HIS A 151 -6.69 4.94 8.88
C HIS A 151 -8.11 4.81 8.30
N VAL A 152 -8.50 5.69 7.36
CA VAL A 152 -9.82 5.64 6.70
C VAL A 152 -9.98 4.35 5.91
N LEU A 153 -8.91 3.85 5.27
CA LEU A 153 -8.93 2.58 4.53
C LEU A 153 -9.39 1.42 5.43
N PHE A 154 -8.90 1.40 6.67
CA PHE A 154 -9.16 0.32 7.62
C PHE A 154 -10.59 0.34 8.18
N GLU A 155 -11.31 1.46 8.09
CA GLU A 155 -12.76 1.50 8.39
C GLU A 155 -13.59 0.75 7.34
N PHE A 156 -13.03 0.54 6.14
CA PHE A 156 -13.66 -0.16 5.02
C PHE A 156 -12.89 -1.43 4.65
N ILE A 157 -12.10 -2.00 5.58
CA ILE A 157 -11.18 -3.09 5.27
C ILE A 157 -11.88 -4.30 4.66
N ASP A 158 -13.05 -4.67 5.15
CA ASP A 158 -13.82 -5.80 4.63
C ASP A 158 -14.22 -5.58 3.16
N PHE A 159 -14.71 -4.38 2.84
CA PHE A 159 -15.08 -4.01 1.47
C PHE A 159 -13.85 -3.98 0.54
N VAL A 160 -12.71 -3.53 1.04
CA VAL A 160 -11.45 -3.56 0.29
C VAL A 160 -11.03 -5.00 0.00
N LEU A 161 -11.07 -5.87 1.00
CA LEU A 161 -10.65 -7.27 0.88
C LEU A 161 -11.65 -8.14 0.11
N ASP A 162 -12.93 -7.78 0.05
CA ASP A 162 -13.96 -8.45 -0.75
C ASP A 162 -13.81 -8.21 -2.26
N ARG A 163 -13.04 -7.19 -2.67
CA ARG A 163 -12.86 -6.90 -4.09
C ARG A 163 -12.13 -8.04 -4.80
N PRO A 164 -12.60 -8.44 -6.00
CA PRO A 164 -11.92 -9.45 -6.79
C PRO A 164 -10.55 -8.92 -7.23
N LEU A 165 -9.53 -9.77 -7.10
CA LEU A 165 -8.18 -9.47 -7.57
C LEU A 165 -8.01 -9.98 -9.01
N ARG A 166 -7.20 -9.27 -9.79
CA ARG A 166 -6.86 -9.66 -11.16
C ARG A 166 -6.17 -11.02 -11.25
N SER A 167 -5.37 -11.38 -10.24
CA SER A 167 -4.73 -12.69 -10.11
C SER A 167 -5.73 -13.83 -9.81
N GLY A 168 -7.03 -13.52 -9.67
CA GLY A 168 -8.05 -14.43 -9.18
C GLY A 168 -8.19 -14.38 -7.66
N GLY A 169 -9.37 -14.76 -7.18
CA GLY A 169 -9.73 -14.68 -5.76
C GLY A 169 -10.01 -13.26 -5.28
N THR A 170 -9.93 -13.07 -3.97
CA THR A 170 -10.17 -11.80 -3.26
C THR A 170 -8.95 -11.38 -2.45
N GLY A 171 -8.97 -10.16 -1.90
CA GLY A 171 -7.97 -9.73 -0.92
C GLY A 171 -7.88 -10.68 0.27
N TRP A 172 -9.02 -11.23 0.73
CA TRP A 172 -9.06 -12.25 1.78
C TRP A 172 -8.24 -13.49 1.44
N ASP A 173 -8.38 -14.01 0.22
CA ASP A 173 -7.66 -15.20 -0.21
C ASP A 173 -6.15 -14.94 -0.23
N LYS A 174 -5.74 -13.75 -0.68
CA LYS A 174 -4.34 -13.34 -0.72
C LYS A 174 -3.74 -13.21 0.69
N ILE A 175 -4.42 -12.52 1.61
CA ILE A 175 -3.96 -12.41 3.00
C ILE A 175 -3.91 -13.80 3.65
N ARG A 176 -4.92 -14.65 3.44
CA ARG A 176 -4.99 -16.00 4.00
C ARG A 176 -3.86 -16.92 3.51
N LEU A 177 -3.42 -16.74 2.26
CA LEU A 177 -2.35 -17.56 1.68
C LEU A 177 -1.02 -17.42 2.44
N ILE A 178 -0.71 -16.21 2.89
CA ILE A 178 0.61 -15.86 3.47
C ILE A 178 0.60 -15.70 4.99
N THR A 179 -0.56 -15.86 5.63
CA THR A 179 -0.72 -15.69 7.08
C THR A 179 -0.95 -17.02 7.81
N LYS A 180 -0.69 -17.01 9.12
CA LYS A 180 -0.99 -18.14 10.01
C LYS A 180 -2.49 -18.43 10.00
N LYS A 181 -2.83 -19.72 10.02
CA LYS A 181 -4.21 -20.20 10.17
C LYS A 181 -4.72 -20.04 11.60
#